data_AF-A0AA42YUZ8-F1
#
_entry.id   AF-A0AA42YUZ8-F1
#
_cell.length_a   1.000
_cell.length_b   1.000
_cell.length_c   1.000
_cell.angle_alpha   90.00
_cell.angle_beta   90.00
_cell.angle_gamma   90.00
#
_symmetry.space_group_name_H-M   'P 1'
#
loop_
_entity.id
_entity.type
_entity.pdbx_description
1 polymer ?
#
loop_
_entity_poly.entity_id
_entity_poly.type
_entity_poly.pdbx_seq_one_letter_code
_entity_poly.pdbx_strand_id
1 'polypeptide(L)'
;MPRAREGDIIATTQVRAKRLREQATALLRRAEADPRLVRLVRALRDDLLGRLAIIDRSLAGKPTVSTVMQENAVIQGLQQLLKYLDRMAAQRLHGSASILGDADAMADACYAPLLAFANAHGLDLRTSTPVVVSGDWALSIVPRFASTRVAPLRLPRGFGRSLWLWPAIAHEIAHDLYYSVDGFETDLHERLNLPQRLSAPSSEREIDPAWLRQLFGAWLAEVFADTVGTLMLGPAYVETMRRAFREPDSAHRTSAIFTSNGWIDEHPPARLRLYMASRVLHHLGRHQEADSLWALWEAEHAEVGLYYLPLAGQWVGLSDESLHALADSIVDTLLGQSWPELADFQLMNIPGFAYLHAEHAETQRLRAELARGETVRADIRWIMAAAVLAASEQPVLHNSILDAARRSIIGIGTEKRRAEEPKAVRPPTGAIGDTLVASLRQPRAIREAIILGEAIRPYHAPRWR
;
A
#
# COMPACT_ATOMS: atom_id res chain seq x y z
N MET A 1 27.99 34.88 -25.13
CA MET A 1 27.52 33.59 -25.68
C MET A 1 26.52 33.86 -26.80
N PRO A 2 26.67 33.29 -28.00
CA PRO A 2 25.70 33.47 -29.07
C PRO A 2 24.35 32.87 -28.69
N ARG A 3 23.25 33.63 -28.86
CA ARG A 3 21.88 33.11 -28.66
C ARG A 3 21.60 32.04 -29.71
N ALA A 4 21.23 30.83 -29.28
CA ALA A 4 20.73 29.80 -30.19
C ALA A 4 19.58 30.38 -31.02
N ARG A 5 19.54 30.10 -32.32
CA ARG A 5 18.44 30.58 -33.17
C ARG A 5 17.18 29.83 -32.78
N GLU A 6 16.03 30.50 -32.80
CA GLU A 6 14.74 29.91 -32.43
C GLU A 6 14.44 28.60 -33.19
N GLY A 7 14.80 28.54 -34.47
CA GLY A 7 14.71 27.32 -35.28
C GLY A 7 15.53 26.14 -34.74
N ASP A 8 16.71 26.40 -34.14
CA ASP A 8 17.56 25.36 -33.57
C ASP A 8 16.90 24.72 -32.33
N ILE A 9 16.20 25.55 -31.52
CA ILE A 9 15.50 25.10 -30.31
C ILE A 9 14.29 24.22 -30.68
N ILE A 10 13.50 24.65 -31.68
CA ILE A 10 12.37 23.86 -32.19
C ILE A 10 12.85 22.51 -32.73
N ALA A 11 13.85 22.52 -33.62
CA ALA A 11 14.39 21.31 -34.22
C ALA A 11 14.95 20.35 -33.15
N THR A 12 15.68 20.87 -32.17
CA THR A 12 16.20 20.06 -31.05
C THR A 12 15.07 19.43 -30.23
N THR A 13 14.00 20.19 -29.96
CA THR A 13 12.83 19.70 -29.19
C THR A 13 12.09 18.60 -29.95
N GLN A 14 11.88 18.78 -31.26
CA GLN A 14 11.27 17.77 -32.15
C GLN A 14 12.11 16.48 -32.21
N VAL A 15 13.44 16.58 -32.33
CA VAL A 15 14.34 15.42 -32.32
C VAL A 15 14.24 14.65 -30.99
N ARG A 16 14.17 15.36 -29.86
CA ARG A 16 13.99 14.73 -28.54
C ARG A 16 12.65 14.02 -28.40
N ALA A 17 11.56 14.65 -28.84
CA ALA A 17 10.22 14.07 -28.81
C ALA A 17 10.14 12.80 -29.68
N LYS A 18 10.70 12.85 -30.89
CA LYS A 18 10.79 11.70 -31.80
C LYS A 18 11.55 10.53 -31.18
N ARG A 19 12.74 10.78 -30.64
CA ARG A 19 13.54 9.74 -29.96
C ARG A 19 12.79 9.13 -28.78
N LEU A 20 12.12 9.95 -27.98
CA LEU A 20 11.35 9.46 -26.83
C LEU A 20 10.19 8.56 -27.29
N ARG A 21 9.50 8.93 -28.37
CA ARG A 21 8.45 8.11 -28.98
C ARG A 21 8.96 6.76 -29.45
N GLU A 22 10.07 6.72 -30.17
CA GLU A 22 10.67 5.48 -30.66
C GLU A 22 10.99 4.52 -29.50
N GLN A 23 11.57 5.04 -28.42
CA GLN A 23 11.88 4.26 -27.21
C GLN A 23 10.59 3.77 -26.51
N ALA A 24 9.59 4.65 -26.35
CA ALA A 24 8.31 4.30 -25.74
C ALA A 24 7.55 3.25 -26.56
N THR A 25 7.53 3.36 -27.89
CA THR A 25 6.92 2.37 -28.80
C THR A 25 7.64 1.03 -28.74
N ALA A 26 8.98 1.02 -28.67
CA ALA A 26 9.75 -0.21 -28.52
C ALA A 26 9.41 -0.92 -27.19
N LEU A 27 9.31 -0.17 -26.09
CA LEU A 27 8.90 -0.73 -24.80
C LEU A 27 7.43 -1.20 -24.80
N LEU A 28 6.53 -0.45 -25.43
CA LEU A 28 5.12 -0.84 -25.58
C LEU A 28 4.99 -2.18 -26.33
N ARG A 29 5.66 -2.33 -27.48
CA ARG A 29 5.63 -3.61 -28.23
C ARG A 29 6.12 -4.78 -27.39
N ARG A 30 7.16 -4.57 -26.58
CA ARG A 30 7.66 -5.58 -25.64
C ARG A 30 6.62 -5.88 -24.56
N ALA A 31 5.96 -4.85 -24.03
CA ALA A 31 4.95 -4.99 -23.00
C ALA A 31 3.67 -5.69 -23.48
N GLU A 32 3.29 -5.50 -24.75
CA GLU A 32 2.18 -6.19 -25.40
C GLU A 32 2.50 -7.65 -25.70
N ALA A 33 3.77 -7.99 -25.94
CA ALA A 33 4.20 -9.36 -26.24
C ALA A 33 4.48 -10.21 -24.99
N ASP A 34 4.75 -9.59 -23.84
CA ASP A 34 5.11 -10.29 -22.61
C ASP A 34 4.05 -10.09 -21.51
N PRO A 35 3.34 -11.16 -21.08
CA PRO A 35 2.30 -11.08 -20.04
C PRO A 35 2.78 -10.46 -18.72
N ARG A 36 4.07 -10.57 -18.39
CA ARG A 36 4.64 -9.99 -17.16
C ARG A 36 4.60 -8.47 -17.18
N LEU A 37 4.55 -7.87 -18.36
CA LEU A 37 4.63 -6.42 -18.57
C LEU A 37 3.27 -5.78 -18.89
N VAL A 38 2.19 -6.56 -18.94
CA VAL A 38 0.86 -6.10 -19.38
C VAL A 38 0.35 -4.87 -18.62
N ARG A 39 0.73 -4.75 -17.33
CA ARG A 39 0.39 -3.61 -16.45
C ARG A 39 0.95 -2.28 -16.93
N LEU A 40 2.06 -2.29 -17.66
CA LEU A 40 2.70 -1.09 -18.18
C LEU A 40 2.07 -0.60 -19.49
N VAL A 41 1.28 -1.44 -20.16
CA VAL A 41 0.75 -1.16 -21.51
C VAL A 41 -0.07 0.12 -21.53
N ARG A 42 -0.99 0.32 -20.58
CA ARG A 42 -1.84 1.53 -20.53
C ARG A 42 -1.02 2.79 -20.28
N ALA A 43 -0.10 2.75 -19.32
CA ALA A 43 0.79 3.90 -19.06
C ALA A 43 1.67 4.25 -20.27
N LEU A 44 2.14 3.25 -21.02
CA LEU A 44 2.93 3.47 -22.22
C LEU A 44 2.08 4.01 -23.38
N ARG A 45 0.90 3.44 -23.62
CA ARG A 45 0.03 3.77 -24.75
C ARG A 45 -0.76 5.05 -24.52
N ASP A 46 -1.52 5.08 -23.44
CA ASP A 46 -2.53 6.10 -23.19
C ASP A 46 -1.87 7.35 -22.60
N ASP A 47 -0.97 7.18 -21.63
CA ASP A 47 -0.37 8.31 -20.90
C ASP A 47 0.88 8.85 -21.61
N LEU A 48 1.88 8.01 -21.86
CA LEU A 48 3.17 8.46 -22.42
C LEU A 48 3.06 8.79 -23.92
N LEU A 49 2.61 7.84 -24.75
CA LEU A 49 2.48 8.06 -26.20
C LEU A 49 1.35 9.04 -26.54
N GLY A 50 0.24 9.03 -25.79
CA GLY A 50 -0.84 9.99 -25.93
C GLY A 50 -0.37 11.44 -25.74
N ARG A 51 0.41 11.72 -24.69
CA ARG A 51 1.00 13.06 -24.45
C ARG A 51 2.03 13.45 -25.52
N LEU A 52 2.87 12.51 -25.96
CA LEU A 52 3.79 12.74 -27.07
C LEU A 52 3.08 13.08 -28.39
N ALA A 53 1.88 12.56 -28.62
CA ALA A 53 1.09 12.91 -29.79
C ALA A 53 0.52 14.35 -29.69
N ILE A 54 0.18 14.81 -28.47
CA ILE A 54 -0.23 16.20 -28.22
C ILE A 54 0.95 17.16 -28.48
N ILE A 55 2.14 16.84 -27.95
CA ILE A 55 3.37 17.61 -28.16
C ILE A 55 3.68 17.76 -29.65
N ASP A 56 3.58 16.68 -30.42
CA ASP A 56 3.82 16.74 -31.87
C ASP A 56 2.89 17.72 -32.58
N ARG A 57 1.60 17.69 -32.24
CA ARG A 57 0.62 18.64 -32.81
C ARG A 57 0.95 20.08 -32.43
N SER A 58 1.38 20.31 -31.18
CA SER A 58 1.82 21.61 -30.68
C SER A 58 3.04 22.13 -31.46
N LEU A 59 4.02 21.27 -31.73
CA LEU A 59 5.28 21.61 -32.41
C LEU A 59 5.20 21.65 -33.94
N ALA A 60 4.18 21.04 -34.56
CA ALA A 60 4.02 21.01 -36.03
C ALA A 60 3.48 22.34 -36.61
N GLY A 61 2.90 23.20 -35.78
CA GLY A 61 2.39 24.51 -36.19
C GLY A 61 3.47 25.58 -36.30
N LYS A 62 3.14 26.79 -35.84
CA LYS A 62 4.10 27.89 -35.62
C LYS A 62 4.27 28.10 -34.11
N PRO A 63 4.96 27.19 -33.40
CA PRO A 63 5.06 27.28 -31.95
C PRO A 63 5.86 28.52 -31.57
N THR A 64 5.44 29.20 -30.50
CA THR A 64 6.23 30.29 -29.91
C THR A 64 7.41 29.71 -29.12
N VAL A 65 8.45 30.50 -28.86
CA VAL A 65 9.53 30.12 -27.93
C VAL A 65 8.98 29.64 -26.57
N SER A 66 7.95 30.31 -26.05
CA SER A 66 7.31 29.94 -24.78
C SER A 66 6.70 28.54 -24.85
N THR A 67 5.95 28.25 -25.92
CA THR A 67 5.40 26.92 -26.20
C THR A 67 6.53 25.88 -26.22
N VAL A 68 7.61 26.12 -26.96
CA VAL A 68 8.73 25.18 -27.08
C VAL A 68 9.40 24.93 -25.71
N MET A 69 9.56 25.97 -24.88
CA MET A 69 10.10 25.81 -23.52
C MET A 69 9.19 24.98 -22.63
N GLN A 70 7.88 25.21 -22.68
CA GLN A 70 6.89 24.42 -21.94
C GLN A 70 6.91 22.96 -22.39
N GLU A 71 6.85 22.69 -23.70
CA GLU A 71 6.90 21.33 -24.23
C GLU A 71 8.22 20.64 -23.90
N ASN A 72 9.34 21.36 -23.91
CA ASN A 72 10.64 20.81 -23.52
C ASN A 72 10.68 20.40 -22.04
N ALA A 73 9.99 21.13 -21.15
CA ALA A 73 9.83 20.72 -19.74
C ALA A 73 8.96 19.46 -19.61
N VAL A 74 7.88 19.37 -20.38
CA VAL A 74 7.02 18.16 -20.43
C VAL A 74 7.80 16.96 -20.96
N ILE A 75 8.54 17.11 -22.06
CA ILE A 75 9.40 16.06 -22.64
C ILE A 75 10.41 15.55 -21.62
N GLN A 76 11.04 16.44 -20.84
CA GLN A 76 11.96 16.02 -19.77
C GLN A 76 11.26 15.17 -18.70
N GLY A 77 10.05 15.55 -18.30
CA GLY A 77 9.23 14.75 -17.39
C GLY A 77 8.88 13.38 -17.95
N LEU A 78 8.46 13.32 -19.21
CA LEU A 78 8.13 12.07 -19.91
C LEU A 78 9.37 11.17 -20.11
N GLN A 79 10.55 11.75 -20.34
CA GLN A 79 11.82 11.03 -20.42
C GLN A 79 12.15 10.33 -19.08
N GLN A 80 11.94 11.03 -17.96
CA GLN A 80 12.11 10.43 -16.64
C GLN A 80 11.09 9.32 -16.41
N LEU A 81 9.82 9.55 -16.72
CA LEU A 81 8.77 8.53 -16.62
C LEU A 81 9.13 7.26 -17.42
N LEU A 82 9.54 7.40 -18.68
CA LEU A 82 9.95 6.24 -19.50
C LEU A 82 11.13 5.48 -18.88
N LYS A 83 12.13 6.17 -18.33
CA LYS A 83 13.27 5.54 -17.65
C LYS A 83 12.80 4.65 -16.49
N TYR A 84 11.79 5.09 -15.75
CA TYR A 84 11.24 4.31 -14.65
C TYR A 84 10.38 3.14 -15.13
N LEU A 85 9.52 3.35 -16.14
CA LEU A 85 8.76 2.26 -16.76
C LEU A 85 9.69 1.17 -17.34
N ASP A 86 10.80 1.57 -17.98
CA ASP A 86 11.82 0.65 -18.49
C ASP A 86 12.51 -0.11 -17.34
N ARG A 87 12.80 0.56 -16.21
CA ARG A 87 13.33 -0.10 -15.00
C ARG A 87 12.33 -1.12 -14.42
N MET A 88 11.03 -0.79 -14.36
CA MET A 88 9.99 -1.74 -13.92
C MET A 88 9.94 -2.97 -14.83
N ALA A 89 10.05 -2.74 -16.14
CA ALA A 89 10.06 -3.82 -17.13
C ALA A 89 11.30 -4.70 -16.96
N ALA A 90 12.49 -4.11 -16.86
CA ALA A 90 13.73 -4.84 -16.65
C ALA A 90 13.67 -5.72 -15.38
N GLN A 91 13.13 -5.22 -14.27
CA GLN A 91 12.98 -6.01 -13.04
C GLN A 91 12.13 -7.27 -13.22
N ARG A 92 11.12 -7.24 -14.11
CA ARG A 92 10.23 -8.37 -14.41
C ARG A 92 10.78 -9.32 -15.47
N LEU A 93 11.80 -8.90 -16.22
CA LEU A 93 12.46 -9.72 -17.23
C LEU A 93 13.72 -10.43 -16.72
N HIS A 94 14.23 -10.05 -15.54
CA HIS A 94 15.46 -10.58 -14.95
C HIS A 94 15.19 -11.44 -13.70
N GLY A 95 16.23 -12.00 -13.08
CA GLY A 95 16.19 -13.16 -12.15
C GLY A 95 15.29 -13.09 -10.90
N SER A 96 14.62 -11.96 -10.62
CA SER A 96 13.63 -11.81 -9.54
C SER A 96 12.18 -11.75 -10.04
N ALA A 97 11.94 -12.07 -11.31
CA ALA A 97 10.64 -11.94 -11.97
C ALA A 97 9.50 -12.65 -11.22
N SER A 98 9.72 -13.87 -10.73
CA SER A 98 8.67 -14.63 -10.02
C SER A 98 8.28 -13.98 -8.70
N ILE A 99 9.26 -13.54 -7.90
CA ILE A 99 9.01 -12.84 -6.63
C ILE A 99 8.21 -11.56 -6.87
N LEU A 100 8.55 -10.79 -7.90
CA LEU A 100 7.81 -9.57 -8.24
C LEU A 100 6.41 -9.88 -8.79
N GLY A 101 6.24 -10.97 -9.54
CA GLY A 101 4.92 -11.43 -9.99
C GLY A 101 4.01 -11.87 -8.83
N ASP A 102 4.57 -12.53 -7.82
CA ASP A 102 3.87 -12.89 -6.58
C ASP A 102 3.49 -11.62 -5.79
N ALA A 103 4.41 -10.65 -5.70
CA ALA A 103 4.19 -9.38 -5.02
C ALA A 103 3.15 -8.50 -5.73
N ASP A 104 3.17 -8.45 -7.06
CA ASP A 104 2.16 -7.77 -7.87
C ASP A 104 0.77 -8.38 -7.63
N ALA A 105 0.68 -9.70 -7.50
CA ALA A 105 -0.58 -10.39 -7.20
C ALA A 105 -1.07 -10.10 -5.77
N MET A 106 -0.18 -9.99 -4.79
CA MET A 106 -0.55 -9.51 -3.45
C MET A 106 -1.02 -8.06 -3.48
N ALA A 107 -0.32 -7.20 -4.23
CA ALA A 107 -0.71 -5.81 -4.40
C ALA A 107 -2.10 -5.68 -5.04
N ASP A 108 -2.40 -6.48 -6.06
CA ASP A 108 -3.76 -6.56 -6.62
C ASP A 108 -4.81 -6.94 -5.57
N ALA A 109 -4.52 -7.93 -4.74
CA ALA A 109 -5.46 -8.38 -3.71
C ALA A 109 -5.72 -7.27 -2.67
N CYS A 110 -4.70 -6.48 -2.32
CA CYS A 110 -4.84 -5.29 -1.47
C CYS A 110 -5.61 -4.16 -2.16
N TYR A 111 -5.42 -3.97 -3.48
CA TYR A 111 -6.01 -2.87 -4.25
C TYR A 111 -7.44 -3.15 -4.72
N ALA A 112 -7.80 -4.42 -4.92
CA ALA A 112 -9.08 -4.82 -5.51
C ALA A 112 -10.31 -4.29 -4.76
N PRO A 113 -10.38 -4.32 -3.41
CA PRO A 113 -11.49 -3.70 -2.69
C PRO A 113 -11.62 -2.21 -2.96
N LEU A 114 -10.50 -1.47 -3.05
CA LEU A 114 -10.48 -0.03 -3.36
C LEU A 114 -10.98 0.26 -4.77
N LEU A 115 -10.55 -0.52 -5.76
CA LEU A 115 -11.04 -0.36 -7.13
C LEU A 115 -12.53 -0.66 -7.24
N ALA A 116 -12.99 -1.72 -6.59
CA ALA A 116 -14.41 -2.08 -6.57
C ALA A 116 -15.24 -0.96 -5.94
N PHE A 117 -14.77 -0.43 -4.81
CA PHE A 117 -15.38 0.70 -4.11
C PHE A 117 -15.40 1.97 -4.97
N ALA A 118 -14.24 2.38 -5.50
CA ALA A 118 -14.12 3.56 -6.35
C ALA A 118 -15.02 3.49 -7.58
N ASN A 119 -15.07 2.34 -8.26
CA ASN A 119 -15.95 2.14 -9.41
C ASN A 119 -17.43 2.22 -9.03
N ALA A 120 -17.84 1.67 -7.88
CA ALA A 120 -19.23 1.69 -7.43
C ALA A 120 -19.71 3.09 -7.06
N HIS A 121 -18.81 3.94 -6.56
CA HIS A 121 -19.12 5.29 -6.09
C HIS A 121 -18.67 6.40 -7.05
N GLY A 122 -18.09 6.05 -8.20
CA GLY A 122 -17.60 7.01 -9.19
C GLY A 122 -16.41 7.85 -8.70
N LEU A 123 -15.59 7.30 -7.79
CA LEU A 123 -14.37 7.97 -7.33
C LEU A 123 -13.28 7.84 -8.41
N ASP A 124 -12.70 8.96 -8.81
CA ASP A 124 -11.61 8.99 -9.79
C ASP A 124 -10.27 8.87 -9.06
N LEU A 125 -9.71 7.66 -9.09
CA LEU A 125 -8.38 7.40 -8.57
C LEU A 125 -7.33 7.78 -9.61
N ARG A 126 -6.37 8.64 -9.23
CA ARG A 126 -5.26 9.05 -10.11
C ARG A 126 -4.47 7.86 -10.63
N THR A 127 -4.22 6.88 -9.77
CA THR A 127 -3.61 5.58 -10.12
C THR A 127 -4.63 4.46 -9.93
N SER A 128 -4.43 3.34 -10.61
CA SER A 128 -5.34 2.17 -10.53
C SER A 128 -4.66 0.84 -10.85
N THR A 129 -3.34 0.85 -11.04
CA THR A 129 -2.56 -0.32 -11.44
C THR A 129 -1.32 -0.41 -10.57
N PRO A 130 -1.37 -1.16 -9.45
CA PRO A 130 -0.20 -1.34 -8.60
C PRO A 130 0.90 -2.12 -9.31
N VAL A 131 2.14 -1.64 -9.14
CA VAL A 131 3.34 -2.22 -9.73
C VAL A 131 4.43 -2.21 -8.67
N VAL A 132 4.73 -3.40 -8.12
CA VAL A 132 5.79 -3.54 -7.12
C VAL A 132 7.15 -3.32 -7.77
N VAL A 133 8.00 -2.54 -7.10
CA VAL A 133 9.38 -2.28 -7.49
C VAL A 133 10.31 -2.53 -6.31
N SER A 134 11.51 -3.02 -6.61
CA SER A 134 12.53 -3.24 -5.59
C SER A 134 13.68 -2.24 -5.68
N GLY A 135 14.25 -1.91 -4.52
CA GLY A 135 15.47 -1.11 -4.39
C GLY A 135 15.24 0.39 -4.27
N ASP A 136 16.30 1.16 -4.49
CA ASP A 136 16.26 2.61 -4.26
C ASP A 136 15.67 3.32 -5.48
N TRP A 137 14.52 3.92 -5.25
CA TRP A 137 13.79 4.77 -6.16
C TRP A 137 13.71 6.14 -5.52
N ALA A 138 13.97 7.19 -6.30
CA ALA A 138 13.81 8.55 -5.79
C ALA A 138 12.32 8.85 -5.67
N LEU A 139 11.84 9.11 -4.45
CA LEU A 139 10.43 9.47 -4.16
C LEU A 139 9.95 10.69 -4.94
N SER A 140 10.88 11.54 -5.42
CA SER A 140 10.59 12.65 -6.34
C SER A 140 9.92 12.25 -7.65
N ILE A 141 9.82 10.95 -7.96
CA ILE A 141 9.08 10.45 -9.12
C ILE A 141 7.58 10.29 -8.89
N VAL A 142 7.13 10.13 -7.64
CA VAL A 142 5.72 9.83 -7.31
C VAL A 142 4.74 10.85 -7.93
N PRO A 143 4.98 12.18 -7.87
CA PRO A 143 4.10 13.15 -8.53
C PRO A 143 4.00 12.99 -10.04
N ARG A 144 5.01 12.39 -10.71
CA ARG A 144 4.96 12.16 -12.16
C ARG A 144 4.10 10.94 -12.51
N PHE A 145 4.06 9.94 -11.62
CA PHE A 145 3.19 8.78 -11.75
C PHE A 145 1.73 9.10 -11.44
N ALA A 146 1.44 10.11 -10.61
CA ALA A 146 0.09 10.61 -10.38
C ALA A 146 -0.63 11.05 -11.68
N SER A 147 0.13 11.28 -12.75
CA SER A 147 -0.38 11.62 -14.07
C SER A 147 -0.57 10.39 -14.98
N THR A 148 -0.38 9.19 -14.44
CA THR A 148 -0.51 7.89 -15.10
C THR A 148 -1.37 6.97 -14.25
N ARG A 149 -1.85 5.86 -14.83
CA ARG A 149 -2.58 4.86 -14.04
C ARG A 149 -1.70 3.95 -13.16
N VAL A 150 -0.37 4.03 -13.27
CA VAL A 150 0.55 3.14 -12.56
C VAL A 150 0.85 3.67 -11.15
N ALA A 151 0.64 2.81 -10.15
CA ALA A 151 1.00 3.03 -8.74
C ALA A 151 2.29 2.25 -8.41
N PRO A 152 3.48 2.88 -8.46
CA PRO A 152 4.72 2.22 -8.06
C PRO A 152 4.77 1.96 -6.55
N LEU A 153 4.93 0.71 -6.14
CA LEU A 153 5.01 0.32 -4.72
C LEU A 153 6.44 -0.05 -4.38
N ARG A 154 7.07 0.71 -3.49
CA ARG A 154 8.50 0.52 -3.22
C ARG A 154 8.69 -0.46 -2.08
N LEU A 155 9.30 -1.59 -2.39
CA LEU A 155 9.69 -2.55 -1.34
C LEU A 155 11.20 -2.52 -1.04
N PRO A 156 11.59 -2.78 0.22
CA PRO A 156 12.98 -2.91 0.60
C PRO A 156 13.75 -3.95 -0.21
N ARG A 157 15.07 -3.78 -0.34
CA ARG A 157 15.92 -4.81 -0.96
C ARG A 157 15.81 -6.10 -0.15
N GLY A 158 15.67 -7.23 -0.84
CA GLY A 158 15.59 -8.54 -0.20
C GLY A 158 14.22 -8.90 0.36
N PHE A 159 13.16 -8.10 0.14
CA PHE A 159 11.80 -8.40 0.63
C PHE A 159 11.34 -9.83 0.31
N GLY A 160 11.66 -10.34 -0.88
CA GLY A 160 11.29 -11.70 -1.29
C GLY A 160 11.92 -12.83 -0.48
N ARG A 161 12.86 -12.55 0.42
CA ARG A 161 13.51 -13.52 1.32
C ARG A 161 13.00 -13.45 2.76
N SER A 162 12.10 -12.53 3.08
CA SER A 162 11.65 -12.27 4.45
C SER A 162 10.13 -12.12 4.47
N LEU A 163 9.42 -13.05 5.13
CA LEU A 163 7.96 -12.96 5.33
C LEU A 163 7.56 -11.63 5.98
N TRP A 164 8.41 -11.14 6.88
CA TRP A 164 8.21 -9.89 7.60
C TRP A 164 8.17 -8.65 6.71
N LEU A 165 8.60 -8.74 5.45
CA LEU A 165 8.61 -7.58 4.55
C LEU A 165 7.44 -7.57 3.56
N TRP A 166 6.63 -8.63 3.51
CA TRP A 166 5.50 -8.70 2.58
C TRP A 166 4.31 -7.82 2.97
N PRO A 167 3.92 -7.73 4.26
CA PRO A 167 2.84 -6.83 4.66
C PRO A 167 3.12 -5.34 4.39
N ALA A 168 4.38 -4.94 4.14
CA ALA A 168 4.70 -3.61 3.65
C ALA A 168 3.99 -3.26 2.32
N ILE A 169 3.57 -4.25 1.52
CA ILE A 169 2.76 -4.00 0.33
C ILE A 169 1.45 -3.29 0.69
N ALA A 170 0.78 -3.67 1.78
CA ALA A 170 -0.46 -3.02 2.22
C ALA A 170 -0.22 -1.57 2.64
N HIS A 171 0.92 -1.30 3.27
CA HIS A 171 1.35 0.04 3.65
C HIS A 171 1.61 0.92 2.42
N GLU A 172 2.34 0.41 1.42
CA GLU A 172 2.58 1.14 0.17
C GLU A 172 1.28 1.41 -0.62
N ILE A 173 0.33 0.46 -0.62
CA ILE A 173 -1.01 0.70 -1.18
C ILE A 173 -1.72 1.84 -0.47
N ALA A 174 -1.58 1.94 0.85
CA ALA A 174 -2.22 2.99 1.61
C ALA A 174 -1.65 4.37 1.30
N HIS A 175 -0.33 4.49 1.10
CA HIS A 175 0.26 5.73 0.57
C HIS A 175 -0.31 6.08 -0.80
N ASP A 176 -0.42 5.11 -1.69
CA ASP A 176 -0.99 5.37 -3.01
C ASP A 176 -2.46 5.81 -2.92
N LEU A 177 -3.29 5.19 -2.07
CA LEU A 177 -4.65 5.62 -1.79
C LEU A 177 -4.69 7.08 -1.28
N TYR A 178 -3.83 7.39 -0.31
CA TYR A 178 -3.72 8.72 0.30
C TYR A 178 -3.48 9.83 -0.72
N TYR A 179 -2.64 9.57 -1.73
CA TYR A 179 -2.30 10.55 -2.77
C TYR A 179 -3.13 10.46 -4.06
N SER A 180 -3.88 9.35 -4.24
CA SER A 180 -4.62 9.08 -5.48
C SER A 180 -6.07 9.52 -5.45
N VAL A 181 -6.68 9.66 -4.28
CA VAL A 181 -7.99 10.30 -4.15
C VAL A 181 -7.78 11.81 -4.21
N ASP A 182 -8.42 12.46 -5.17
CA ASP A 182 -8.27 13.90 -5.36
C ASP A 182 -8.75 14.68 -4.13
N GLY A 183 -7.96 15.65 -3.68
CA GLY A 183 -8.27 16.47 -2.49
C GLY A 183 -8.03 15.80 -1.13
N PHE A 184 -7.96 14.46 -1.06
CA PHE A 184 -8.00 13.73 0.22
C PHE A 184 -6.92 14.14 1.22
N GLU A 185 -5.66 14.25 0.81
CA GLU A 185 -4.56 14.73 1.67
C GLU A 185 -4.88 16.10 2.28
N THR A 186 -5.19 17.08 1.42
CA THR A 186 -5.48 18.46 1.85
C THR A 186 -6.67 18.51 2.80
N ASP A 187 -7.76 17.85 2.44
CA ASP A 187 -8.99 17.86 3.23
C ASP A 187 -8.80 17.15 4.58
N LEU A 188 -8.02 16.07 4.61
CA LEU A 188 -7.68 15.38 5.85
C LEU A 188 -6.86 16.28 6.79
N HIS A 189 -5.86 16.98 6.26
CA HIS A 189 -5.07 17.95 7.01
C HIS A 189 -5.94 19.08 7.59
N GLU A 190 -6.82 19.65 6.77
CA GLU A 190 -7.72 20.73 7.18
C GLU A 190 -8.72 20.27 8.25
N ARG A 191 -9.37 19.10 8.06
CA ARG A 191 -10.33 18.55 9.01
C ARG A 191 -9.71 18.21 10.36
N LEU A 192 -8.48 17.71 10.36
CA LEU A 192 -7.75 17.38 11.59
C LEU A 192 -7.08 18.61 12.24
N ASN A 193 -7.08 19.75 11.54
CA ASN A 193 -6.34 20.97 11.86
C ASN A 193 -4.85 20.67 12.10
N LEU A 194 -4.23 19.98 11.14
CA LEU A 194 -2.85 19.53 11.19
C LEU A 194 -2.05 20.12 10.02
N PRO A 195 -0.82 20.63 10.24
CA PRO A 195 0.00 21.16 9.16
C PRO A 195 0.59 20.03 8.31
N GLN A 196 0.85 20.29 7.03
CA GLN A 196 1.58 19.34 6.14
C GLN A 196 3.06 19.19 6.51
N ARG A 197 3.64 20.23 7.12
CA ARG A 197 5.04 20.23 7.56
C ARG A 197 5.14 20.94 8.90
N LEU A 198 6.04 20.45 9.74
CA LEU A 198 6.30 21.03 11.04
C LEU A 198 7.78 21.32 11.19
N SER A 199 8.11 22.56 11.54
CA SER A 199 9.48 22.95 11.88
C SER A 199 9.89 22.30 13.19
N ALA A 200 11.14 21.86 13.29
CA ALA A 200 11.71 21.45 14.56
C ALA A 200 11.74 22.67 15.52
N PRO A 201 11.38 22.50 16.79
CA PRO A 201 11.40 23.59 17.76
C PRO A 201 12.84 24.03 17.99
N SER A 202 13.03 25.30 18.35
CA SER A 202 14.36 25.85 18.68
C SER A 202 14.67 25.75 20.17
N SER A 203 13.66 25.56 21.02
CA SER A 203 13.80 25.44 22.47
C SER A 203 12.69 24.57 23.09
N GLU A 204 12.91 24.04 24.30
CA GLU A 204 11.91 23.24 25.03
C GLU A 204 10.63 24.03 25.31
N ARG A 205 10.71 25.36 25.38
CA ARG A 205 9.57 26.25 25.63
C ARG A 205 8.56 26.28 24.48
N GLU A 206 8.98 25.88 23.28
CA GLU A 206 8.11 25.77 22.10
C GLU A 206 7.37 24.42 22.05
N ILE A 207 7.73 23.47 22.92
CA ILE A 207 7.09 22.16 23.01
C ILE A 207 5.90 22.25 23.96
N ASP A 208 4.75 22.64 23.41
CA ASP A 208 3.48 22.66 24.11
C ASP A 208 2.51 21.58 23.57
N PRO A 209 1.34 21.35 24.21
CA PRO A 209 0.38 20.36 23.73
C PRO A 209 -0.11 20.59 22.29
N ALA A 210 -0.16 21.84 21.82
CA ALA A 210 -0.58 22.13 20.45
C ALA A 210 0.52 21.73 19.46
N TRP A 211 1.79 22.00 19.78
CA TRP A 211 2.93 21.54 18.98
C TRP A 211 3.02 20.02 18.93
N LEU A 212 2.82 19.33 20.06
CA LEU A 212 2.79 17.85 20.10
C LEU A 212 1.69 17.28 19.18
N ARG A 213 0.51 17.92 19.14
CA ARG A 213 -0.55 17.52 18.19
C ARG A 213 -0.11 17.74 16.74
N GLN A 214 0.58 18.84 16.44
CA GLN A 214 1.02 19.14 15.08
C GLN A 214 2.04 18.14 14.51
N LEU A 215 2.76 17.38 15.35
CA LEU A 215 3.64 16.30 14.91
C LEU A 215 2.90 15.30 14.01
N PHE A 216 1.66 14.98 14.37
CA PHE A 216 0.82 14.06 13.60
C PHE A 216 0.47 14.59 12.21
N GLY A 217 0.61 15.90 11.97
CA GLY A 217 0.51 16.47 10.64
C GLY A 217 1.68 16.04 9.76
N ALA A 218 2.92 16.24 10.23
CA ALA A 218 4.11 15.80 9.50
C ALA A 218 4.14 14.27 9.28
N TRP A 219 3.51 13.51 10.16
CA TRP A 219 3.46 12.05 10.13
C TRP A 219 2.20 11.46 9.49
N LEU A 220 1.27 12.30 9.01
CA LEU A 220 -0.09 11.87 8.73
C LEU A 220 -0.17 10.79 7.64
N ALA A 221 0.67 10.87 6.62
CA ALA A 221 0.73 9.87 5.55
C ALA A 221 1.17 8.49 6.07
N GLU A 222 2.18 8.45 6.95
CA GLU A 222 2.66 7.20 7.57
C GLU A 222 1.64 6.63 8.56
N VAL A 223 1.03 7.49 9.39
CA VAL A 223 -0.04 7.12 10.32
C VAL A 223 -1.22 6.51 9.57
N PHE A 224 -1.64 7.14 8.47
CA PHE A 224 -2.69 6.63 7.60
C PHE A 224 -2.28 5.28 7.00
N ALA A 225 -1.04 5.17 6.53
CA ALA A 225 -0.55 3.95 5.91
C ALA A 225 -0.48 2.76 6.86
N ASP A 226 -0.04 2.98 8.11
CA ASP A 226 -0.05 1.95 9.16
C ASP A 226 -1.47 1.57 9.58
N THR A 227 -2.38 2.55 9.63
CA THR A 227 -3.79 2.33 9.95
C THR A 227 -4.42 1.41 8.90
N VAL A 228 -4.26 1.75 7.62
CA VAL A 228 -4.80 0.95 6.51
C VAL A 228 -4.11 -0.40 6.38
N GLY A 229 -2.78 -0.48 6.56
CA GLY A 229 -2.04 -1.74 6.58
C GLY A 229 -2.58 -2.69 7.66
N THR A 230 -2.87 -2.15 8.84
CA THR A 230 -3.49 -2.91 9.94
C THR A 230 -4.95 -3.27 9.64
N LEU A 231 -5.74 -2.38 9.03
CA LEU A 231 -7.09 -2.71 8.57
C LEU A 231 -7.07 -3.89 7.59
N MET A 232 -6.15 -3.92 6.64
CA MET A 232 -6.11 -4.96 5.61
C MET A 232 -5.66 -6.34 6.12
N LEU A 233 -4.67 -6.37 7.01
CA LEU A 233 -3.95 -7.60 7.36
C LEU A 233 -4.01 -7.95 8.85
N GLY A 234 -4.66 -7.12 9.66
CA GLY A 234 -4.89 -7.35 11.08
C GLY A 234 -3.57 -7.58 11.85
N PRO A 235 -3.52 -8.56 12.77
CA PRO A 235 -2.35 -8.80 13.62
C PRO A 235 -1.06 -9.09 12.86
N ALA A 236 -1.13 -9.60 11.63
CA ALA A 236 0.05 -9.90 10.83
C ALA A 236 0.83 -8.64 10.41
N TYR A 237 0.14 -7.51 10.22
CA TYR A 237 0.79 -6.24 9.92
C TYR A 237 1.54 -5.69 11.15
N VAL A 238 0.91 -5.75 12.32
CA VAL A 238 1.50 -5.30 13.58
C VAL A 238 2.72 -6.16 13.94
N GLU A 239 2.62 -7.48 13.80
CA GLU A 239 3.76 -8.39 13.97
C GLU A 239 4.90 -8.08 12.99
N THR A 240 4.57 -7.72 11.75
CA THR A 240 5.57 -7.28 10.76
C THR A 240 6.32 -6.04 11.22
N MET A 241 5.62 -4.99 11.66
CA MET A 241 6.27 -3.79 12.20
C MET A 241 7.13 -4.12 13.41
N ARG A 242 6.62 -4.93 14.34
CA ARG A 242 7.36 -5.36 15.53
C ARG A 242 8.69 -6.01 15.14
N ARG A 243 8.70 -6.89 14.13
CA ARG A 243 9.91 -7.56 13.64
C ARG A 243 10.82 -6.64 12.83
N ALA A 244 10.26 -5.79 11.99
CA ALA A 244 11.01 -4.93 11.07
C ALA A 244 11.70 -3.75 11.79
N PHE A 245 11.07 -3.23 12.85
CA PHE A 245 11.60 -2.13 13.65
C PHE A 245 12.29 -2.56 14.93
N ARG A 246 12.45 -3.87 15.14
CA ARG A 246 13.14 -4.43 16.30
C ARG A 246 14.60 -3.99 16.33
N GLU A 247 14.97 -3.22 17.34
CA GLU A 247 16.34 -2.72 17.55
C GLU A 247 16.73 -2.82 19.04
N PRO A 248 16.86 -4.04 19.58
CA PRO A 248 17.07 -4.25 21.02
C PRO A 248 18.38 -3.64 21.51
N ASP A 249 19.42 -3.62 20.66
CA ASP A 249 20.73 -3.05 20.98
C ASP A 249 20.75 -1.52 20.92
N SER A 250 19.64 -0.89 20.52
CA SER A 250 19.50 0.56 20.39
C SER A 250 18.06 1.01 20.61
N ALA A 251 17.45 0.53 21.70
CA ALA A 251 16.02 0.73 21.97
C ALA A 251 15.59 2.21 21.95
N HIS A 252 16.43 3.14 22.41
CA HIS A 252 16.15 4.58 22.32
C HIS A 252 15.95 5.09 20.88
N ARG A 253 16.51 4.43 19.86
CA ARG A 253 16.28 4.80 18.45
C ARG A 253 14.86 4.51 18.00
N THR A 254 14.16 3.55 18.63
CA THR A 254 12.78 3.21 18.26
C THR A 254 11.77 4.23 18.79
N SER A 255 12.17 5.10 19.73
CA SER A 255 11.37 6.21 20.25
C SER A 255 11.92 7.60 19.89
N ALA A 256 12.96 7.67 19.06
CA ALA A 256 13.54 8.92 18.61
C ALA A 256 12.66 9.59 17.53
N ILE A 257 12.41 10.89 17.69
CA ILE A 257 11.83 11.76 16.68
C ILE A 257 12.97 12.36 15.88
N PHE A 258 13.05 12.03 14.59
CA PHE A 258 14.12 12.53 13.73
C PHE A 258 13.77 13.89 13.13
N THR A 259 14.81 14.64 12.77
CA THR A 259 14.69 15.91 12.06
C THR A 259 15.63 15.94 10.86
N SER A 260 15.23 16.63 9.80
CA SER A 260 15.99 16.77 8.57
C SER A 260 15.87 18.20 8.05
N ASN A 261 17.02 18.89 7.91
CA ASN A 261 17.09 20.27 7.43
C ASN A 261 16.18 21.26 8.20
N GLY A 262 16.05 21.08 9.52
CA GLY A 262 15.22 21.93 10.38
C GLY A 262 13.73 21.57 10.41
N TRP A 263 13.32 20.50 9.74
CA TRP A 263 11.95 19.99 9.73
C TRP A 263 11.87 18.69 10.52
N ILE A 264 10.70 18.41 11.10
CA ILE A 264 10.38 17.08 11.63
C ILE A 264 10.38 16.08 10.45
N ASP A 265 11.02 14.92 10.65
CA ASP A 265 11.01 13.84 9.67
C ASP A 265 9.59 13.29 9.50
N GLU A 266 9.26 12.86 8.28
CA GLU A 266 7.93 12.33 7.93
C GLU A 266 7.60 10.99 8.62
N HIS A 267 8.61 10.28 9.14
CA HIS A 267 8.43 9.00 9.81
C HIS A 267 8.26 9.19 11.33
N PRO A 268 7.10 8.83 11.90
CA PRO A 268 6.94 8.77 13.35
C PRO A 268 7.84 7.69 13.98
N PRO A 269 8.19 7.82 15.28
CA PRO A 269 8.97 6.81 15.97
C PRO A 269 8.32 5.42 15.90
N ALA A 270 9.13 4.37 15.70
CA ALA A 270 8.64 3.00 15.53
C ALA A 270 7.77 2.52 16.70
N ARG A 271 8.09 2.90 17.94
CA ARG A 271 7.25 2.60 19.13
C ARG A 271 5.85 3.20 18.99
N LEU A 272 5.75 4.43 18.51
CA LEU A 272 4.45 5.12 18.32
C LEU A 272 3.64 4.46 17.20
N ARG A 273 4.29 4.10 16.09
CA ARG A 273 3.67 3.36 14.98
C ARG A 273 3.05 2.04 15.44
N LEU A 274 3.81 1.26 16.22
CA LEU A 274 3.32 -0.01 16.77
C LEU A 274 2.17 0.19 17.77
N TYR A 275 2.26 1.22 18.63
CA TYR A 275 1.17 1.59 19.53
C TYR A 275 -0.12 1.87 18.74
N MET A 276 -0.06 2.79 17.76
CA MET A 276 -1.21 3.16 16.93
C MET A 276 -1.83 1.97 16.22
N ALA A 277 -1.00 1.10 15.64
CA ALA A 277 -1.47 -0.10 14.98
C ALA A 277 -2.15 -1.09 15.96
N SER A 278 -1.65 -1.20 17.19
CA SER A 278 -2.30 -1.98 18.25
C SER A 278 -3.67 -1.37 18.61
N ARG A 279 -3.81 -0.04 18.61
CA ARG A 279 -5.10 0.64 18.78
C ARG A 279 -6.09 0.34 17.66
N VAL A 280 -5.62 0.29 16.40
CA VAL A 280 -6.44 -0.14 15.26
C VAL A 280 -6.92 -1.59 15.46
N LEU A 281 -6.08 -2.49 15.99
CA LEU A 281 -6.51 -3.86 16.32
C LEU A 281 -7.62 -3.90 17.38
N HIS A 282 -7.63 -3.00 18.37
CA HIS A 282 -8.76 -2.91 19.29
C HIS A 282 -10.06 -2.51 18.56
N HIS A 283 -10.01 -1.58 17.61
CA HIS A 283 -11.18 -1.23 16.79
C HIS A 283 -11.69 -2.40 15.93
N LEU A 284 -10.80 -3.31 15.52
CA LEU A 284 -11.15 -4.55 14.82
C LEU A 284 -11.63 -5.68 15.76
N GLY A 285 -11.77 -5.40 17.06
CA GLY A 285 -12.15 -6.39 18.09
C GLY A 285 -11.09 -7.47 18.33
N ARG A 286 -9.81 -7.19 18.00
CA ARG A 286 -8.64 -8.06 18.21
C ARG A 286 -7.88 -7.65 19.48
N HIS A 287 -8.60 -7.44 20.58
CA HIS A 287 -8.02 -6.87 21.80
C HIS A 287 -6.89 -7.72 22.38
N GLN A 288 -7.07 -9.04 22.43
CA GLN A 288 -6.05 -9.94 22.99
C GLN A 288 -4.76 -9.94 22.16
N GLU A 289 -4.89 -9.95 20.83
CA GLU A 289 -3.74 -9.87 19.93
C GLU A 289 -3.04 -8.51 20.01
N ALA A 290 -3.81 -7.43 20.14
CA ALA A 290 -3.28 -6.08 20.33
C ALA A 290 -2.44 -5.99 21.62
N ASP A 291 -3.03 -6.37 22.75
CA ASP A 291 -2.37 -6.33 24.06
C ASP A 291 -1.12 -7.22 24.09
N SER A 292 -1.20 -8.42 23.47
CA SER A 292 -0.07 -9.35 23.41
C SER A 292 1.09 -8.81 22.58
N LEU A 293 0.80 -8.23 21.41
CA LEU A 293 1.85 -7.68 20.53
C LEU A 293 2.51 -6.44 21.14
N TRP A 294 1.72 -5.57 21.80
CA TRP A 294 2.25 -4.43 22.53
C TRP A 294 3.13 -4.86 23.72
N ALA A 295 2.67 -5.82 24.53
CA ALA A 295 3.44 -6.34 25.65
C ALA A 295 4.78 -6.98 25.21
N LEU A 296 4.78 -7.70 24.07
CA LEU A 296 6.01 -8.25 23.49
C LEU A 296 6.99 -7.15 23.07
N TRP A 297 6.50 -6.06 22.47
CA TRP A 297 7.36 -4.95 22.09
C TRP A 297 7.98 -4.25 23.30
N GLU A 298 7.18 -3.95 24.33
CA GLU A 298 7.68 -3.32 25.56
C GLU A 298 8.68 -4.24 26.27
N ALA A 299 8.48 -5.57 26.25
CA ALA A 299 9.45 -6.51 26.79
C ALA A 299 10.79 -6.53 26.01
N GLU A 300 10.74 -6.34 24.70
CA GLU A 300 11.94 -6.25 23.84
C GLU A 300 12.69 -4.91 23.98
N HIS A 301 12.04 -3.88 24.52
CA HIS A 301 12.55 -2.51 24.64
C HIS A 301 12.29 -1.90 26.03
N ALA A 302 12.48 -2.70 27.09
CA ALA A 302 12.04 -2.38 28.46
C ALA A 302 12.60 -1.07 29.06
N GLU A 303 13.66 -0.50 28.48
CA GLU A 303 14.27 0.75 28.94
C GLU A 303 13.63 2.01 28.32
N VAL A 304 12.67 1.87 27.41
CA VAL A 304 12.08 2.98 26.65
C VAL A 304 10.78 3.45 27.29
N GLY A 305 10.88 4.48 28.14
CA GLY A 305 9.72 5.13 28.78
C GLY A 305 9.35 6.50 28.24
N LEU A 306 10.12 7.04 27.28
CA LEU A 306 9.92 8.37 26.71
C LEU A 306 10.18 8.38 25.20
N TYR A 307 9.63 9.38 24.53
CA TYR A 307 10.05 9.74 23.17
C TYR A 307 11.14 10.80 23.22
N TYR A 308 12.11 10.75 22.32
CA TYR A 308 13.28 11.61 22.36
C TYR A 308 13.34 12.54 21.15
N LEU A 309 13.35 13.85 21.38
CA LEU A 309 13.49 14.86 20.35
C LEU A 309 14.89 15.50 20.43
N PRO A 310 15.68 15.53 19.33
CA PRO A 310 16.97 16.20 19.32
C PRO A 310 16.76 17.72 19.23
N LEU A 311 17.28 18.44 20.21
CA LEU A 311 17.14 19.89 20.35
C LEU A 311 18.47 20.52 20.78
N ALA A 312 19.01 21.43 19.97
CA ALA A 312 20.26 22.15 20.27
C ALA A 312 21.45 21.25 20.71
N GLY A 313 21.53 20.03 20.18
CA GLY A 313 22.57 19.06 20.52
C GLY A 313 22.29 18.20 21.77
N GLN A 314 21.11 18.34 22.38
CA GLN A 314 20.63 17.52 23.50
C GLN A 314 19.39 16.72 23.10
N TRP A 315 19.05 15.70 23.88
CA TRP A 315 17.82 14.92 23.72
C TRP A 315 16.81 15.34 24.78
N VAL A 316 15.66 15.83 24.34
CA VAL A 316 14.53 16.19 25.20
C VAL A 316 13.57 15.02 25.26
N GLY A 317 13.22 14.58 26.47
CA GLY A 317 12.22 13.53 26.70
C GLY A 317 10.80 14.07 26.63
N LEU A 318 9.94 13.41 25.87
CA LEU A 318 8.51 13.69 25.76
C LEU A 318 7.73 12.55 26.40
N SER A 319 6.68 12.90 27.17
CA SER A 319 5.78 11.95 27.82
C SER A 319 5.12 11.04 26.79
N ASP A 320 5.16 9.73 27.05
CA ASP A 320 4.48 8.76 26.20
C ASP A 320 2.96 8.81 26.37
N GLU A 321 2.47 8.98 27.60
CA GLU A 321 1.04 9.18 27.90
C GLU A 321 0.43 10.30 27.02
N SER A 322 1.09 11.45 26.92
CA SER A 322 0.60 12.57 26.12
C SER A 322 0.56 12.24 24.63
N LEU A 323 1.60 11.59 24.10
CA LEU A 323 1.67 11.22 22.68
C LEU A 323 0.71 10.09 22.34
N HIS A 324 0.54 9.11 23.24
CA HIS A 324 -0.42 8.01 23.12
C HIS A 324 -1.86 8.51 23.14
N ALA A 325 -2.21 9.45 24.03
CA ALA A 325 -3.54 10.05 24.06
C ALA A 325 -3.87 10.82 22.76
N LEU A 326 -2.90 11.55 22.19
CA LEU A 326 -3.05 12.19 20.89
C LEU A 326 -3.19 11.16 19.77
N ALA A 327 -2.37 10.11 19.80
CA ALA A 327 -2.40 9.03 18.84
C ALA A 327 -3.75 8.29 18.82
N ASP A 328 -4.31 8.01 20.00
CA ASP A 328 -5.66 7.46 20.16
C ASP A 328 -6.70 8.35 19.48
N SER A 329 -6.68 9.65 19.77
CA SER A 329 -7.61 10.61 19.15
C SER A 329 -7.51 10.63 17.62
N ILE A 330 -6.30 10.56 17.06
CA ILE A 330 -6.10 10.53 15.61
C ILE A 330 -6.60 9.20 15.01
N VAL A 331 -6.27 8.06 15.60
CA VAL A 331 -6.74 6.74 15.14
C VAL A 331 -8.27 6.64 15.21
N ASP A 332 -8.87 7.07 16.32
CA ASP A 332 -10.33 7.10 16.51
C ASP A 332 -11.00 7.98 15.44
N THR A 333 -10.37 9.10 15.08
CA THR A 333 -10.87 9.98 14.03
C THR A 333 -10.78 9.33 12.66
N LEU A 334 -9.61 8.78 12.30
CA LEU A 334 -9.39 8.10 11.01
C LEU A 334 -10.39 6.96 10.77
N LEU A 335 -10.65 6.16 11.80
CA LEU A 335 -11.51 4.98 11.71
C LEU A 335 -13.00 5.31 11.91
N GLY A 336 -13.31 6.22 12.83
CA GLY A 336 -14.68 6.48 13.29
C GLY A 336 -15.40 7.58 12.52
N GLN A 337 -14.70 8.43 11.76
CA GLN A 337 -15.35 9.46 10.95
C GLN A 337 -15.61 8.98 9.52
N SER A 338 -16.75 9.43 8.97
CA SER A 338 -17.06 9.34 7.56
C SER A 338 -16.29 10.40 6.78
N TRP A 339 -15.74 10.00 5.63
CA TRP A 339 -14.94 10.87 4.78
C TRP A 339 -15.69 11.18 3.48
N PRO A 340 -16.06 12.44 3.20
CA PRO A 340 -16.75 12.80 1.95
C PRO A 340 -15.99 12.41 0.69
N GLU A 341 -14.67 12.46 0.74
CA GLU A 341 -13.75 12.08 -0.33
C GLU A 341 -13.80 10.55 -0.59
N LEU A 342 -14.32 9.79 0.38
CA LEU A 342 -14.63 8.37 0.30
C LEU A 342 -16.15 8.14 0.28
N ALA A 343 -16.91 9.03 -0.37
CA ALA A 343 -18.37 8.93 -0.50
C ALA A 343 -19.11 8.77 0.86
N ASP A 344 -18.63 9.48 1.88
CA ASP A 344 -19.11 9.45 3.26
C ASP A 344 -18.95 8.09 3.98
N PHE A 345 -18.05 7.23 3.51
CA PHE A 345 -17.68 6.00 4.21
C PHE A 345 -16.60 6.24 5.26
N GLN A 346 -16.72 5.50 6.37
CA GLN A 346 -15.61 5.25 7.28
C GLN A 346 -14.60 4.31 6.62
N LEU A 347 -13.29 4.48 6.90
CA LEU A 347 -12.25 3.59 6.36
C LEU A 347 -12.53 2.11 6.66
N MET A 348 -12.98 1.81 7.88
CA MET A 348 -13.28 0.44 8.31
C MET A 348 -14.52 -0.17 7.61
N ASN A 349 -15.38 0.67 7.01
CA ASN A 349 -16.61 0.25 6.36
C ASN A 349 -16.47 0.07 4.85
N ILE A 350 -15.29 0.32 4.27
CA ILE A 350 -15.04 0.02 2.86
C ILE A 350 -15.14 -1.50 2.67
N PRO A 351 -16.06 -2.01 1.82
CA PRO A 351 -16.30 -3.43 1.70
C PRO A 351 -15.06 -4.22 1.27
N GLY A 352 -14.75 -5.29 2.00
CA GLY A 352 -13.60 -6.15 1.73
C GLY A 352 -12.25 -5.53 2.12
N PHE A 353 -12.23 -4.36 2.77
CA PHE A 353 -11.02 -3.67 3.18
C PHE A 353 -10.56 -4.08 4.58
N ALA A 354 -11.49 -4.12 5.55
CA ALA A 354 -11.19 -4.43 6.95
C ALA A 354 -11.06 -5.93 7.23
N TYR A 355 -10.10 -6.27 8.08
CA TYR A 355 -9.82 -7.60 8.62
C TYR A 355 -10.77 -7.87 9.80
N LEU A 356 -11.95 -8.41 9.48
CA LEU A 356 -13.01 -8.68 10.46
C LEU A 356 -12.97 -10.15 10.92
N HIS A 357 -14.04 -10.59 11.59
CA HIS A 357 -14.12 -11.92 12.20
C HIS A 357 -13.94 -13.08 11.20
N ALA A 358 -14.49 -12.97 9.99
CA ALA A 358 -14.41 -14.04 9.00
C ALA A 358 -12.99 -14.18 8.43
N GLU A 359 -12.37 -13.04 8.13
CA GLU A 359 -10.99 -12.92 7.66
C GLU A 359 -10.02 -13.46 8.72
N HIS A 360 -10.29 -13.16 10.00
CA HIS A 360 -9.51 -13.71 11.11
C HIS A 360 -9.64 -15.23 11.22
N ALA A 361 -10.87 -15.77 11.22
CA ALA A 361 -11.08 -17.22 11.31
C ALA A 361 -10.41 -17.98 10.15
N GLU A 362 -10.48 -17.42 8.94
CA GLU A 362 -9.84 -18.02 7.77
C GLU A 362 -8.32 -17.94 7.86
N THR A 363 -7.76 -16.81 8.32
CA THR A 363 -6.31 -16.66 8.56
C THR A 363 -5.81 -17.68 9.58
N GLN A 364 -6.55 -17.91 10.68
CA GLN A 364 -6.20 -18.93 11.68
C GLN A 364 -6.19 -20.36 11.11
N ARG A 365 -7.16 -20.68 10.24
CA ARG A 365 -7.21 -21.97 9.54
C ARG A 365 -5.99 -22.16 8.63
N LEU A 366 -5.72 -21.17 7.78
CA LEU A 366 -4.60 -21.18 6.82
C LEU A 366 -3.24 -21.26 7.52
N ARG A 367 -3.10 -20.65 8.70
CA ARG A 367 -1.86 -20.63 9.49
C ARG A 367 -1.35 -22.03 9.78
N ALA A 368 -2.24 -22.93 10.19
CA ALA A 368 -1.90 -24.31 10.51
C ALA A 368 -1.47 -25.11 9.25
N GLU A 369 -2.12 -24.87 8.11
CA GLU A 369 -1.81 -25.52 6.83
C GLU A 369 -0.44 -25.07 6.30
N LEU A 370 -0.19 -23.77 6.32
CA LEU A 370 1.08 -23.18 5.90
C LEU A 370 2.26 -23.60 6.78
N ALA A 371 2.04 -23.73 8.10
CA ALA A 371 3.05 -24.25 9.03
C ALA A 371 3.48 -25.70 8.69
N ARG A 372 2.60 -26.50 8.09
CA ARG A 372 2.92 -27.85 7.58
C ARG A 372 3.53 -27.84 6.18
N GLY A 373 3.74 -26.66 5.58
CA GLY A 373 4.28 -26.50 4.24
C GLY A 373 3.27 -26.75 3.12
N GLU A 374 1.96 -26.81 3.44
CA GLU A 374 0.90 -27.08 2.48
C GLU A 374 0.63 -25.89 1.56
N THR A 375 0.19 -26.16 0.34
CA THR A 375 -0.31 -25.14 -0.57
C THR A 375 -1.80 -24.96 -0.36
N VAL A 376 -2.22 -23.72 -0.17
CA VAL A 376 -3.59 -23.34 0.17
C VAL A 376 -4.23 -22.54 -0.96
N ARG A 377 -5.57 -22.38 -0.92
CA ARG A 377 -6.30 -21.53 -1.87
C ARG A 377 -7.27 -20.63 -1.11
N ALA A 378 -6.91 -19.36 -1.03
CA ALA A 378 -7.68 -18.31 -0.37
C ALA A 378 -7.34 -16.94 -0.98
N ASP A 379 -7.88 -15.86 -0.41
CA ASP A 379 -7.42 -14.51 -0.71
C ASP A 379 -5.92 -14.38 -0.33
N ILE A 380 -5.13 -13.78 -1.23
CA ILE A 380 -3.67 -13.68 -1.07
C ILE A 380 -3.30 -12.91 0.21
N ARG A 381 -4.13 -11.93 0.61
CA ARG A 381 -3.93 -11.18 1.85
C ARG A 381 -3.97 -12.10 3.06
N TRP A 382 -4.93 -13.02 3.10
CA TRP A 382 -5.09 -13.97 4.20
C TRP A 382 -4.00 -15.04 4.19
N ILE A 383 -3.58 -15.49 3.00
CA ILE A 383 -2.42 -16.40 2.86
C ILE A 383 -1.17 -15.76 3.48
N MET A 384 -0.87 -14.52 3.12
CA MET A 384 0.32 -13.84 3.62
C MET A 384 0.20 -13.45 5.10
N ALA A 385 -0.97 -13.03 5.56
CA ALA A 385 -1.22 -12.79 6.99
C ALA A 385 -1.02 -14.07 7.81
N ALA A 386 -1.57 -15.19 7.34
CA ALA A 386 -1.42 -16.50 7.97
C ALA A 386 0.04 -16.97 7.98
N ALA A 387 0.78 -16.75 6.89
CA ALA A 387 2.20 -17.09 6.79
C ALA A 387 3.04 -16.32 7.82
N VAL A 388 2.80 -15.01 7.98
CA VAL A 388 3.49 -14.17 8.97
C VAL A 388 3.19 -14.66 10.39
N LEU A 389 1.93 -14.91 10.72
CA LEU A 389 1.55 -15.39 12.05
C LEU A 389 2.11 -16.80 12.33
N ALA A 390 2.09 -17.70 11.34
CA ALA A 390 2.68 -19.04 11.47
C ALA A 390 4.19 -18.95 11.73
N ALA A 391 4.91 -18.11 10.98
CA ALA A 391 6.34 -17.94 11.14
C ALA A 391 6.68 -17.24 12.47
N SER A 392 5.79 -16.41 13.02
CA SER A 392 6.03 -15.77 14.31
C SER A 392 5.99 -16.79 15.45
N GLU A 393 5.03 -17.73 15.41
CA GLU A 393 4.93 -18.84 16.35
C GLU A 393 6.04 -19.88 16.15
N GLN A 394 6.47 -20.11 14.90
CA GLN A 394 7.49 -21.10 14.55
C GLN A 394 8.61 -20.49 13.69
N PRO A 395 9.50 -19.64 14.25
CA PRO A 395 10.52 -18.92 13.48
C PRO A 395 11.48 -19.82 12.70
N VAL A 396 11.73 -21.04 13.20
CA VAL A 396 12.59 -22.03 12.54
C VAL A 396 12.01 -22.53 11.20
N LEU A 397 10.71 -22.39 11.00
CA LEU A 397 10.00 -22.78 9.76
C LEU A 397 9.80 -21.60 8.81
N HIS A 398 10.38 -20.43 9.08
CA HIS A 398 10.18 -19.21 8.28
C HIS A 398 10.29 -19.45 6.76
N ASN A 399 11.38 -20.10 6.30
CA ASN A 399 11.60 -20.30 4.88
C ASN A 399 10.62 -21.31 4.26
N SER A 400 10.30 -22.40 4.96
CA SER A 400 9.32 -23.38 4.47
C SER A 400 7.91 -22.80 4.39
N ILE A 401 7.54 -21.94 5.36
CA ILE A 401 6.26 -21.23 5.37
C ILE A 401 6.21 -20.21 4.24
N LEU A 402 7.29 -19.44 4.02
CA LEU A 402 7.40 -18.49 2.91
C LEU A 402 7.22 -19.19 1.56
N ASP A 403 7.92 -20.31 1.36
CA ASP A 403 7.82 -21.08 0.13
C ASP A 403 6.41 -21.65 -0.08
N ALA A 404 5.75 -22.12 0.99
CA ALA A 404 4.37 -22.60 0.95
C ALA A 404 3.37 -21.48 0.58
N ALA A 405 3.51 -20.31 1.21
CA ALA A 405 2.69 -19.14 0.92
C ALA A 405 2.85 -18.70 -0.53
N ARG A 406 4.10 -18.62 -1.03
CA ARG A 406 4.37 -18.24 -2.42
C ARG A 406 3.86 -19.25 -3.44
N ARG A 407 3.96 -20.56 -3.17
CA ARG A 407 3.32 -21.59 -4.02
C ARG A 407 1.78 -21.47 -4.06
N SER A 408 1.19 -20.86 -3.05
CA SER A 408 -0.25 -20.63 -2.93
C SER A 408 -0.71 -19.37 -3.68
N ILE A 409 0.23 -18.53 -4.13
CA ILE A 409 -0.02 -17.34 -4.94
C ILE A 409 0.12 -17.70 -6.42
N ILE A 410 -0.89 -17.36 -7.20
CA ILE A 410 -0.79 -17.43 -8.66
C ILE A 410 -0.24 -16.10 -9.14
N GLY A 411 1.10 -16.01 -9.22
CA GLY A 411 1.80 -14.82 -9.67
C GLY A 411 1.49 -14.44 -11.13
N ILE A 412 1.76 -13.19 -11.47
CA ILE A 412 1.52 -12.66 -12.81
C ILE A 412 2.64 -13.08 -13.75
N GLY A 413 2.28 -13.66 -14.89
CA GLY A 413 3.23 -14.09 -15.91
C GLY A 413 4.11 -15.27 -15.47
N THR A 414 3.79 -15.94 -14.36
CA THR A 414 4.26 -17.31 -14.16
C THR A 414 3.51 -18.19 -15.15
N GLU A 415 4.23 -18.75 -16.13
CA GLU A 415 3.75 -19.93 -16.84
C GLU A 415 3.31 -20.92 -15.76
N LYS A 416 2.06 -21.39 -15.83
CA LYS A 416 1.63 -22.52 -15.02
C LYS A 416 2.63 -23.65 -15.30
N ARG A 417 3.66 -23.80 -14.46
CA ARG A 417 4.21 -25.14 -14.22
C ARG A 417 2.97 -25.89 -13.77
N ARG A 418 2.40 -26.69 -14.68
CA ARG A 418 1.34 -27.64 -14.38
C ARG A 418 1.85 -28.42 -13.17
N ALA A 419 1.42 -27.99 -11.98
CA ALA A 419 1.39 -28.87 -10.85
C ALA A 419 0.54 -30.03 -11.33
N GLU A 420 1.11 -31.24 -11.29
CA GLU A 420 0.42 -32.48 -11.63
C GLU A 420 -0.99 -32.40 -11.04
N GLU A 421 -2.00 -32.48 -11.91
CA GLU A 421 -3.39 -32.32 -11.51
C GLU A 421 -3.66 -33.25 -10.33
N PRO A 422 -4.11 -32.73 -9.16
CA PRO A 422 -4.53 -33.61 -8.09
C PRO A 422 -5.65 -34.50 -8.65
N LYS A 423 -5.44 -35.82 -8.61
CA LYS A 423 -6.35 -36.83 -9.14
C LYS A 423 -7.79 -36.45 -8.78
N ALA A 424 -8.59 -36.16 -9.80
CA ALA A 424 -9.97 -35.75 -9.66
C ALA A 424 -10.72 -36.76 -8.77
N VAL A 425 -11.08 -36.31 -7.57
CA VAL A 425 -12.02 -37.03 -6.72
C VAL A 425 -13.37 -36.99 -7.45
N ARG A 426 -13.87 -38.17 -7.85
CA ARG A 426 -15.16 -38.31 -8.54
C ARG A 426 -16.26 -37.61 -7.72
N PRO A 427 -17.12 -36.81 -8.35
CA PRO A 427 -18.27 -36.25 -7.64
C PRO A 427 -19.19 -37.41 -7.19
N PRO A 428 -19.72 -37.38 -5.95
CA PRO A 428 -20.68 -38.37 -5.52
C PRO A 428 -21.97 -38.22 -6.33
N THR A 429 -22.41 -39.32 -6.93
CA THR A 429 -23.69 -39.46 -7.65
C THR A 429 -24.85 -39.58 -6.67
N GLY A 430 -25.03 -38.57 -5.81
CA GLY A 430 -26.13 -38.50 -4.84
C GLY A 430 -27.36 -37.78 -5.41
N ALA A 431 -28.55 -38.17 -4.93
CA ALA A 431 -29.80 -37.48 -5.26
C ALA A 431 -29.76 -36.02 -4.80
N ILE A 432 -30.47 -35.12 -5.51
CA ILE A 432 -30.46 -33.66 -5.27
C ILE A 432 -30.68 -33.29 -3.79
N GLY A 433 -31.43 -34.11 -3.04
CA GLY A 433 -31.64 -33.93 -1.59
C GLY A 433 -30.36 -34.09 -0.76
N ASP A 434 -29.49 -35.03 -1.10
CA ASP A 434 -28.21 -35.24 -0.38
C ASP A 434 -27.21 -34.13 -0.68
N THR A 435 -27.23 -33.60 -1.91
CA THR A 435 -26.43 -32.45 -2.32
C THR A 435 -26.86 -31.18 -1.58
N LEU A 436 -28.17 -31.00 -1.34
CA LEU A 436 -28.73 -29.88 -0.59
C LEU A 436 -28.39 -29.96 0.92
N VAL A 437 -28.49 -31.16 1.51
CA VAL A 437 -28.10 -31.37 2.92
C VAL A 437 -26.59 -31.21 3.10
N ALA A 438 -25.78 -31.64 2.12
CA ALA A 438 -24.33 -31.42 2.12
C ALA A 438 -23.97 -29.94 1.96
N SER A 439 -24.69 -29.18 1.11
CA SER A 439 -24.46 -27.73 0.97
C SER A 439 -24.86 -26.97 2.23
N LEU A 440 -25.93 -27.37 2.92
CA LEU A 440 -26.32 -26.80 4.22
C LEU A 440 -25.33 -27.11 5.35
N ARG A 441 -24.39 -28.04 5.17
CA ARG A 441 -23.27 -28.27 6.10
C ARG A 441 -22.00 -27.49 5.74
N GLN A 442 -22.01 -26.75 4.64
CA GLN A 442 -20.91 -25.88 4.24
C GLN A 442 -21.20 -24.44 4.70
N PRO A 443 -20.44 -23.88 5.65
CA PRO A 443 -20.68 -22.53 6.19
C PRO A 443 -20.74 -21.43 5.13
N ARG A 444 -20.00 -21.61 4.03
CA ARG A 444 -19.99 -20.69 2.89
C ARG A 444 -21.34 -20.64 2.15
N ALA A 445 -21.98 -21.79 1.92
CA ALA A 445 -23.26 -21.84 1.22
C ALA A 445 -24.39 -21.23 2.08
N ILE A 446 -24.33 -21.38 3.41
CA ILE A 446 -25.23 -20.67 4.34
C ILE A 446 -24.99 -19.16 4.26
N ARG A 447 -23.73 -18.71 4.27
CA ARG A 447 -23.38 -17.28 4.17
C ARG A 447 -23.89 -16.67 2.86
N GLU A 448 -23.68 -17.34 1.74
CA GLU A 448 -24.14 -16.91 0.42
C GLU A 448 -25.68 -16.87 0.33
N ALA A 449 -26.37 -17.84 0.95
CA ALA A 449 -27.84 -17.84 1.03
C ALA A 449 -28.40 -16.70 1.91
N ILE A 450 -27.72 -16.35 3.01
CA ILE A 450 -28.09 -15.21 3.87
C ILE A 450 -27.89 -13.88 3.12
N ILE A 451 -26.74 -13.72 2.45
CA ILE A 451 -26.45 -12.52 1.64
C ILE A 451 -27.49 -12.37 0.53
N LEU A 452 -27.80 -13.46 -0.17
CA LEU A 452 -28.84 -13.45 -1.18
C LEU A 452 -30.19 -13.08 -0.55
N GLY A 453 -30.58 -13.71 0.56
CA GLY A 453 -31.82 -13.41 1.28
C GLY A 453 -31.98 -11.95 1.71
N GLU A 454 -30.91 -11.31 2.17
CA GLU A 454 -30.92 -9.87 2.49
C GLU A 454 -31.00 -9.00 1.22
N ALA A 455 -30.38 -9.42 0.11
CA ALA A 455 -30.43 -8.69 -1.16
C ALA A 455 -31.81 -8.72 -1.85
N ILE A 456 -32.62 -9.76 -1.62
CA ILE A 456 -33.99 -9.88 -2.17
C ILE A 456 -35.09 -9.45 -1.18
N ARG A 457 -34.75 -9.00 0.02
CA ARG A 457 -35.76 -8.49 0.97
C ARG A 457 -36.34 -7.16 0.44
N PRO A 458 -37.68 -7.04 0.32
CA PRO A 458 -38.31 -5.77 -0.03
C PRO A 458 -37.94 -4.70 1.00
N TYR A 459 -37.39 -3.57 0.53
CA TYR A 459 -37.06 -2.44 1.38
C TYR A 459 -38.33 -1.86 2.01
N HIS A 460 -38.45 -1.97 3.33
CA HIS A 460 -39.47 -1.27 4.11
C HIS A 460 -38.85 -0.02 4.71
N ALA A 461 -39.22 1.15 4.18
CA ALA A 461 -38.76 2.43 4.72
C ALA A 461 -39.13 2.54 6.22
N PRO A 462 -38.18 2.95 7.09
CA PRO A 462 -38.47 3.11 8.51
C PRO A 462 -39.55 4.16 8.72
N ARG A 463 -40.59 3.79 9.49
CA ARG A 463 -41.62 4.73 9.95
C ARG A 463 -41.04 5.53 11.12
N TRP A 464 -40.58 6.73 10.84
CA TRP A 464 -40.28 7.72 11.88
C TRP A 464 -41.61 8.15 12.53
N ARG A 465 -41.72 8.03 13.85
CA ARG A 465 -42.81 8.56 14.68
C ARG A 465 -42.25 9.57 15.65
#